data_AF-A0A1F8S4T9-F1
#
_entry.id   AF-A0A1F8S4T9-F1
#
_cell.length_a   1.000
_cell.length_b   1.000
_cell.length_c   1.000
_cell.angle_alpha   90.00
_cell.angle_beta   90.00
_cell.angle_gamma   90.00
#
_symmetry.space_group_name_H-M   'P 1'
#
loop_
_entity.id
_entity.type
_entity.pdbx_description
1 polymer ?
#
loop_
_entity_poly.entity_id
_entity_poly.type
_entity_poly.pdbx_seq_one_letter_code
_entity_poly.pdbx_strand_id
1 'polypeptide(L)'
;MAAAALATPPTGAAESGAPPHHGPALQGLSPWTGGVNLYRDGVFTTQASWLYCTAADIQIIRNMIEGTEDHASSAQTTYFDWMRTKNRYDLPLSAGVDPAGWTAGMRHFVDDRYRLVSSTSFGYSLQLAVQRMRATNMPVALAVAHGNHGWVLNGFTATADPALTSDFVITSVSVTGPLWGLQSKNGYDMPPNTTLTVDQLRTYFTRWHYDPLPMIWDDTFVSIQPLTDEELAAEAAATPPPTPAPTPVPTPAPAVAPVPTPEPSPPPRPTPAPVPTEPPAATPSATAIPEPTPHPTMTPPPETALGGAAGAASPTAAPA
;
A
#
# COMPACT_ATOMS: atom_id res chain seq x y z
N MET A 1 46.25 69.17 35.08
CA MET A 1 46.34 67.72 35.35
C MET A 1 45.54 67.02 34.27
N ALA A 2 46.19 66.09 33.58
CA ALA A 2 45.77 65.51 32.31
C ALA A 2 44.78 64.34 32.48
N ALA A 3 43.89 64.21 31.51
CA ALA A 3 43.06 63.04 31.25
C ALA A 3 43.92 61.87 30.75
N ALA A 4 43.52 60.64 31.07
CA ALA A 4 43.94 59.45 30.34
C ALA A 4 42.83 58.40 30.38
N ALA A 5 42.28 58.14 29.21
CA ALA A 5 41.43 57.00 28.89
C ALA A 5 42.23 55.70 29.07
N LEU A 6 41.58 54.65 29.59
CA LEU A 6 42.16 53.32 29.64
C LEU A 6 41.74 52.54 28.40
N ALA A 7 42.76 52.15 27.64
CA ALA A 7 42.70 51.41 26.40
C ALA A 7 42.38 49.92 26.61
N THR A 8 41.66 49.35 25.64
CA THR A 8 41.50 47.92 25.41
C THR A 8 42.80 47.26 24.92
N PRO A 9 43.02 45.98 25.24
CA PRO A 9 43.78 45.07 24.37
C PRO A 9 43.07 43.69 24.24
N PRO A 10 43.59 42.72 23.46
CA PRO A 10 43.29 42.57 22.04
C PRO A 10 42.55 41.27 21.70
N THR A 11 42.13 41.23 20.44
CA THR A 11 41.52 40.15 19.65
C THR A 11 42.21 38.79 19.77
N GLY A 12 41.42 37.71 19.81
CA GLY A 12 41.85 36.40 19.29
C GLY A 12 41.61 35.20 20.20
N ALA A 13 40.40 34.63 20.17
CA ALA A 13 40.21 33.20 20.37
C ALA A 13 39.02 32.79 19.50
N ALA A 14 39.28 31.89 18.56
CA ALA A 14 38.34 31.41 17.57
C ALA A 14 37.15 30.73 18.24
N GLU A 15 35.95 31.28 18.03
CA GLU A 15 34.74 30.47 18.08
C GLU A 15 34.87 29.44 16.96
N SER A 16 35.02 28.18 17.35
CA SER A 16 34.79 27.04 16.49
C SER A 16 33.34 27.10 16.05
N GLY A 17 33.08 27.82 14.95
CA GLY A 17 31.80 27.89 14.29
C GLY A 17 31.33 26.47 13.99
N ALA A 18 30.25 26.07 14.64
CA ALA A 18 29.43 25.00 14.12
C ALA A 18 29.12 25.35 12.66
N PRO A 19 29.25 24.39 11.72
CA PRO A 19 28.89 24.65 10.34
C PRO A 19 27.43 25.13 10.31
N PRO A 20 27.08 26.10 9.46
CA PRO A 20 25.69 26.48 9.29
C PRO A 20 24.90 25.22 8.98
N HIS A 21 23.86 24.95 9.78
CA HIS A 21 22.85 23.96 9.44
C HIS A 21 22.30 24.37 8.07
N HIS A 22 22.76 23.72 7.02
CA HIS A 22 22.08 23.73 5.75
C HIS A 22 20.69 23.16 6.05
N GLY A 23 19.67 24.03 6.02
CA GLY A 23 18.29 23.56 6.00
C GLY A 23 18.09 22.59 4.84
N PRO A 24 17.02 21.76 4.87
CA PRO A 24 16.76 20.76 3.84
C PRO A 24 16.99 21.38 2.48
N ALA A 25 17.83 20.74 1.67
CA ALA A 25 18.07 21.19 0.32
C ALA A 25 16.72 21.13 -0.42
N LEU A 26 16.07 22.28 -0.62
CA LEU A 26 14.86 22.46 -1.44
C LEU A 26 15.06 22.07 -2.93
N GLN A 27 16.16 21.40 -3.26
CA GLN A 27 16.53 21.07 -4.62
C GLN A 27 15.54 20.05 -5.18
N GLY A 28 14.79 20.48 -6.19
CA GLY A 28 13.81 19.63 -6.88
C GLY A 28 12.35 19.93 -6.53
N LEU A 29 12.07 20.72 -5.49
CA LEU A 29 10.69 21.14 -5.20
C LEU A 29 10.25 22.28 -6.12
N SER A 30 9.02 22.18 -6.65
CA SER A 30 8.42 23.29 -7.39
C SER A 30 8.32 24.55 -6.51
N PRO A 31 8.41 25.76 -7.10
CA PRO A 31 8.21 27.00 -6.37
C PRO A 31 6.87 27.01 -5.62
N TRP A 32 6.88 27.54 -4.41
CA TRP A 32 5.67 27.63 -3.60
C TRP A 32 4.70 28.67 -4.17
N THR A 33 3.49 28.22 -4.50
CA THR A 33 2.40 29.06 -5.06
C THR A 33 1.15 29.07 -4.17
N GLY A 34 1.27 28.62 -2.91
CA GLY A 34 0.16 28.56 -1.95
C GLY A 34 -0.46 27.17 -1.76
N GLY A 35 -0.01 26.16 -2.50
CA GLY A 35 -0.48 24.79 -2.34
C GLY A 35 0.24 23.77 -3.22
N VAL A 36 -0.12 22.50 -3.03
CA VAL A 36 0.30 21.35 -3.85
C VAL A 36 -0.95 20.56 -4.19
N ASN A 37 -1.09 20.12 -5.44
CA ASN A 37 -2.07 19.09 -5.81
C ASN A 37 -1.41 18.10 -6.78
N LEU A 38 -1.33 16.84 -6.35
CA LEU A 38 -0.68 15.74 -7.05
C LEU A 38 -1.63 14.98 -7.97
N TYR A 39 -2.93 15.32 -7.92
CA TYR A 39 -3.94 14.67 -8.74
C TYR A 39 -3.86 15.10 -10.20
N ARG A 40 -4.07 14.15 -11.11
CA ARG A 40 -4.27 14.37 -12.54
C ARG A 40 -5.36 13.47 -13.07
N ASP A 41 -5.84 13.77 -14.27
CA ASP A 41 -6.79 12.90 -14.96
C ASP A 41 -6.18 11.52 -15.24
N GLY A 42 -7.00 10.47 -15.24
CA GLY A 42 -6.57 9.08 -15.43
C GLY A 42 -5.95 8.42 -14.19
N VAL A 43 -5.75 9.17 -13.10
CA VAL A 43 -5.07 8.64 -11.91
C VAL A 43 -5.99 7.80 -11.01
N PHE A 44 -7.28 8.15 -11.02
CA PHE A 44 -8.29 7.54 -10.15
C PHE A 44 -8.74 6.18 -10.66
N THR A 45 -8.90 5.23 -9.73
CA THR A 45 -9.51 3.93 -9.98
C THR A 45 -10.52 3.65 -8.88
N THR A 46 -11.69 3.14 -9.25
CA THR A 46 -12.69 2.70 -8.28
C THR A 46 -12.24 1.38 -7.67
N GLN A 47 -12.49 1.17 -6.37
CA GLN A 47 -12.23 -0.13 -5.74
C GLN A 47 -13.08 -1.23 -6.41
N ALA A 48 -12.43 -2.34 -6.76
CA ALA A 48 -13.06 -3.45 -7.48
C ALA A 48 -13.92 -4.34 -6.56
N SER A 49 -13.79 -4.19 -5.24
CA SER A 49 -14.53 -4.93 -4.22
C SER A 49 -14.77 -4.02 -3.03
N TRP A 50 -15.84 -4.27 -2.26
CA TRP A 50 -16.14 -3.56 -1.01
C TRP A 50 -15.05 -3.70 0.07
N LEU A 51 -14.12 -4.64 -0.09
CA LEU A 51 -12.99 -4.85 0.82
C LEU A 51 -11.71 -4.11 0.40
N TYR A 52 -11.68 -3.51 -0.80
CA TYR A 52 -10.45 -3.12 -1.49
C TYR A 52 -10.10 -1.63 -1.38
N CYS A 53 -10.66 -0.89 -0.43
CA CYS A 53 -10.37 0.54 -0.28
C CYS A 53 -8.86 0.81 -0.17
N THR A 54 -8.14 0.10 0.70
CA THR A 54 -6.68 0.23 0.87
C THR A 54 -5.89 -0.18 -0.37
N ALA A 55 -6.37 -1.18 -1.12
CA ALA A 55 -5.72 -1.65 -2.35
C ALA A 55 -5.92 -0.69 -3.52
N ALA A 56 -7.10 -0.10 -3.63
CA ALA A 56 -7.38 0.97 -4.58
C ALA A 56 -6.57 2.22 -4.24
N ASP A 57 -6.45 2.60 -2.97
CA ASP A 57 -5.59 3.71 -2.55
C ASP A 57 -4.12 3.50 -2.95
N ILE A 58 -3.58 2.28 -2.80
CA ILE A 58 -2.25 1.94 -3.33
C ILE A 58 -2.21 2.23 -4.84
N GLN A 59 -3.16 1.73 -5.61
CA GLN A 59 -3.18 1.90 -7.06
C GLN A 59 -3.28 3.39 -7.46
N ILE A 60 -4.13 4.18 -6.79
CA ILE A 60 -4.28 5.63 -7.02
C ILE A 60 -2.97 6.36 -6.73
N ILE A 61 -2.33 6.08 -5.59
CA ILE A 61 -1.08 6.73 -5.18
C ILE A 61 0.07 6.35 -6.12
N ARG A 62 0.17 5.08 -6.52
CA ARG A 62 1.14 4.63 -7.53
C ARG A 62 0.93 5.35 -8.85
N ASN A 63 -0.31 5.42 -9.31
CA ASN A 63 -0.64 6.19 -10.51
C ASN A 63 -0.18 7.65 -10.37
N MET A 64 -0.37 8.31 -9.22
CA MET A 64 0.11 9.69 -8.97
C MET A 64 1.64 9.81 -9.08
N ILE A 65 2.38 8.91 -8.44
CA ILE A 65 3.84 8.98 -8.32
C ILE A 65 4.54 8.52 -9.61
N GLU A 66 4.07 7.43 -10.22
CA GLU A 66 4.70 6.79 -11.39
C GLU A 66 4.25 7.43 -12.72
N GLY A 67 3.21 8.27 -12.69
CA GLY A 67 2.64 8.86 -13.91
C GLY A 67 1.82 7.86 -14.75
N THR A 68 1.37 6.75 -14.16
CA THR A 68 0.64 5.66 -14.83
C THR A 68 -0.88 5.75 -14.66
N GLU A 69 -1.65 5.10 -15.52
CA GLU A 69 -3.13 5.05 -15.44
C GLU A 69 -3.60 3.59 -15.29
N ASP A 70 -3.08 2.89 -14.28
CA ASP A 70 -3.47 1.51 -14.02
C ASP A 70 -4.83 1.44 -13.31
N HIS A 71 -5.76 0.70 -13.92
CA HIS A 71 -7.11 0.46 -13.42
C HIS A 71 -7.43 -1.03 -13.31
N ALA A 72 -6.42 -1.91 -13.36
CA ALA A 72 -6.64 -3.34 -13.34
C ALA A 72 -7.14 -3.81 -11.97
N SER A 73 -8.30 -4.48 -11.94
CA SER A 73 -8.84 -5.10 -10.73
C SER A 73 -7.95 -6.23 -10.20
N SER A 74 -7.21 -6.91 -11.08
CA SER A 74 -6.22 -7.94 -10.70
C SER A 74 -5.05 -7.37 -9.88
N ALA A 75 -4.65 -6.13 -10.14
CA ALA A 75 -3.65 -5.45 -9.35
C ALA A 75 -4.17 -5.18 -7.93
N GLN A 76 -5.41 -4.70 -7.78
CA GLN A 76 -6.02 -4.50 -6.47
C GLN A 76 -6.15 -5.82 -5.68
N THR A 77 -6.53 -6.93 -6.34
CA THR A 77 -6.53 -8.26 -5.69
C THR A 77 -5.13 -8.61 -5.18
N THR A 78 -4.09 -8.40 -5.99
CA THR A 78 -2.70 -8.66 -5.61
C THR A 78 -2.28 -7.84 -4.39
N TYR A 79 -2.60 -6.54 -4.37
CA TYR A 79 -2.28 -5.66 -3.25
C TYR A 79 -3.03 -6.09 -1.99
N PHE A 80 -4.33 -6.34 -2.09
CA PHE A 80 -5.17 -6.73 -0.96
C PHE A 80 -4.70 -8.03 -0.33
N ASP A 81 -4.53 -9.08 -1.14
CA ASP A 81 -4.11 -10.41 -0.66
C ASP A 81 -2.76 -10.32 0.04
N TRP A 82 -1.79 -9.61 -0.56
CA TRP A 82 -0.47 -9.43 0.04
C TRP A 82 -0.56 -8.65 1.36
N MET A 83 -1.26 -7.51 1.39
CA MET A 83 -1.40 -6.68 2.59
C MET A 83 -2.08 -7.41 3.73
N ARG A 84 -3.10 -8.25 3.44
CA ARG A 84 -3.73 -9.08 4.46
C ARG A 84 -2.75 -10.01 5.16
N THR A 85 -1.76 -10.56 4.46
CA THR A 85 -0.72 -11.39 5.09
C THR A 85 0.19 -10.61 6.05
N LYS A 86 0.11 -9.27 6.02
CA LYS A 86 0.90 -8.35 6.85
C LYS A 86 0.06 -7.65 7.92
N ASN A 87 -1.23 -8.00 8.05
CA ASN A 87 -2.03 -7.53 9.16
C ASN A 87 -1.34 -7.89 10.49
N ARG A 88 -1.39 -6.96 11.43
CA ARG A 88 -0.90 -7.16 12.79
C ARG A 88 -1.85 -8.05 13.59
N TYR A 89 -3.14 -7.94 13.34
CA TYR A 89 -4.17 -8.70 14.05
C TYR A 89 -4.77 -9.78 13.15
N ASP A 90 -5.15 -10.90 13.77
CA ASP A 90 -5.95 -11.92 13.08
C ASP A 90 -7.38 -11.41 12.94
N LEU A 91 -7.76 -11.05 11.73
CA LEU A 91 -9.01 -10.38 11.42
C LEU A 91 -9.83 -11.20 10.43
N PRO A 92 -11.18 -11.23 10.57
CA PRO A 92 -12.03 -11.82 9.56
C PRO A 92 -11.82 -11.13 8.20
N LEU A 93 -12.13 -11.83 7.11
CA LEU A 93 -11.99 -11.28 5.75
C LEU A 93 -12.78 -9.96 5.58
N SER A 94 -13.96 -9.89 6.21
CA SER A 94 -14.85 -8.72 6.18
C SER A 94 -14.25 -7.46 6.80
N ALA A 95 -13.25 -7.58 7.68
CA ALA A 95 -12.58 -6.43 8.30
C ALA A 95 -11.46 -5.85 7.41
N GLY A 96 -11.18 -6.46 6.25
CA GLY A 96 -10.20 -5.92 5.31
C GLY A 96 -8.77 -5.91 5.86
N VAL A 97 -8.02 -4.89 5.49
CA VAL A 97 -6.60 -4.73 5.82
C VAL A 97 -6.48 -3.77 7.00
N ASP A 98 -5.73 -4.15 8.04
CA ASP A 98 -5.49 -3.27 9.18
C ASP A 98 -4.42 -2.21 8.86
N PRO A 99 -4.33 -1.14 9.66
CA PRO A 99 -3.30 -0.10 9.47
C PRO A 99 -1.86 -0.60 9.31
N ALA A 100 -1.46 -1.71 9.96
CA ALA A 100 -0.12 -2.27 9.80
C ALA A 100 0.05 -2.96 8.44
N GLY A 101 -0.95 -3.74 8.01
CA GLY A 101 -0.99 -4.37 6.69
C GLY A 101 -0.98 -3.34 5.56
N TRP A 102 -1.77 -2.26 5.72
CA TRP A 102 -1.81 -1.17 4.75
C TRP A 102 -0.48 -0.42 4.69
N THR A 103 0.14 -0.15 5.85
CA THR A 103 1.49 0.46 5.91
C THR A 103 2.52 -0.42 5.21
N ALA A 104 2.49 -1.74 5.43
CA ALA A 104 3.38 -2.66 4.74
C ALA A 104 3.17 -2.61 3.22
N GLY A 105 1.92 -2.51 2.77
CA GLY A 105 1.58 -2.38 1.35
C GLY A 105 2.12 -1.09 0.73
N MET A 106 1.90 0.04 1.41
CA MET A 106 2.45 1.34 0.99
C MET A 106 3.99 1.27 0.86
N ARG A 107 4.66 0.62 1.81
CA ARG A 107 6.12 0.44 1.77
C ARG A 107 6.60 -0.48 0.65
N HIS A 108 5.83 -1.49 0.32
CA HIS A 108 6.25 -2.51 -0.63
C HIS A 108 5.93 -2.12 -2.08
N PHE A 109 4.75 -1.54 -2.31
CA PHE A 109 4.23 -1.27 -3.65
C PHE A 109 4.39 0.19 -4.09
N VAL A 110 4.58 1.13 -3.15
CA VAL A 110 4.68 2.57 -3.47
C VAL A 110 6.09 3.08 -3.25
N ASP A 111 6.53 3.20 -2.00
CA ASP A 111 7.86 3.67 -1.64
C ASP A 111 8.19 3.23 -0.20
N ASP A 112 9.41 2.79 0.05
CA ASP A 112 9.78 2.20 1.34
C ASP A 112 9.75 3.19 2.52
N ARG A 113 9.67 4.50 2.24
CA ARG A 113 9.62 5.58 3.23
C ARG A 113 8.30 5.73 3.97
N TYR A 114 7.22 5.10 3.51
CA TYR A 114 5.93 5.24 4.19
C TYR A 114 5.96 4.66 5.61
N ARG A 115 5.38 5.39 6.57
CA ARG A 115 5.24 4.97 7.96
C ARG A 115 3.84 5.22 8.48
N LEU A 116 3.41 4.34 9.38
CA LEU A 116 2.18 4.52 10.14
C LEU A 116 2.34 5.69 11.12
N VAL A 117 1.41 6.61 11.09
CA VAL A 117 1.25 7.69 12.07
C VAL A 117 -0.07 7.47 12.78
N SER A 118 -0.01 7.42 14.11
CA SER A 118 -1.15 7.32 15.01
C SER A 118 -1.02 8.46 16.02
N SER A 119 -1.96 9.40 16.00
CA SER A 119 -1.91 10.63 16.81
C SER A 119 -3.25 10.89 17.50
N THR A 120 -3.22 11.32 18.75
CA THR A 120 -4.43 11.74 19.48
C THR A 120 -4.95 13.13 19.04
N SER A 121 -4.12 13.88 18.31
CA SER A 121 -4.41 15.23 17.80
C SER A 121 -4.60 15.24 16.28
N PHE A 122 -5.80 15.63 15.86
CA PHE A 122 -6.15 15.84 14.45
C PHE A 122 -5.24 16.88 13.80
N GLY A 123 -5.05 18.02 14.46
CA GLY A 123 -4.27 19.15 13.92
C GLY A 123 -2.81 18.75 13.68
N TYR A 124 -2.20 18.07 14.66
CA TYR A 124 -0.83 17.58 14.52
C TYR A 124 -0.71 16.54 13.39
N SER A 125 -1.66 15.58 13.33
CA SER A 125 -1.65 14.55 12.29
C SER A 125 -1.73 15.14 10.88
N LEU A 126 -2.59 16.14 10.69
CA LEU A 126 -2.77 16.78 9.39
C LEU A 126 -1.61 17.73 9.04
N GLN A 127 -1.08 18.47 10.02
CA GLN A 127 0.08 19.33 9.82
C GLN A 127 1.31 18.54 9.37
N LEU A 128 1.59 17.42 10.05
CA LEU A 128 2.69 16.52 9.69
C LEU A 128 2.51 15.91 8.29
N ALA A 129 1.28 15.49 7.95
CA ALA A 129 0.96 14.97 6.63
C ALA A 129 1.23 16.00 5.52
N VAL A 130 0.84 17.26 5.72
CA VAL A 130 1.06 18.35 4.76
C VAL A 130 2.53 18.71 4.62
N GLN A 131 3.29 18.75 5.72
CA GLN A 131 4.74 18.98 5.67
C GLN A 131 5.45 17.87 4.87
N ARG A 132 5.13 16.61 5.17
CA ARG A 132 5.72 15.46 4.48
C ARG A 132 5.33 15.40 3.02
N MET A 133 4.06 15.65 2.68
CA MET A 133 3.60 15.73 1.29
C MET A 133 4.33 16.84 0.53
N ARG A 134 4.52 18.00 1.16
CA ARG A 134 5.26 19.12 0.56
C ARG A 134 6.72 18.76 0.31
N ALA A 135 7.37 18.10 1.26
CA ALA A 135 8.79 17.77 1.20
C ALA A 135 9.10 16.60 0.25
N THR A 136 8.17 15.66 0.09
CA THR A 136 8.38 14.42 -0.68
C THR A 136 7.67 14.41 -2.04
N ASN A 137 6.72 15.32 -2.26
CA ASN A 137 5.83 15.31 -3.41
C ASN A 137 5.03 13.99 -3.53
N MET A 138 4.71 13.35 -2.40
CA MET A 138 3.98 12.09 -2.33
C MET A 138 2.66 12.23 -1.55
N PRO A 139 1.57 11.57 -2.01
CA PRO A 139 0.29 11.57 -1.32
C PRO A 139 0.34 10.95 0.09
N VAL A 140 -0.72 11.14 0.86
CA VAL A 140 -0.88 10.54 2.20
C VAL A 140 -2.13 9.68 2.24
N ALA A 141 -2.04 8.49 2.81
CA ALA A 141 -3.18 7.63 3.06
C ALA A 141 -3.82 7.97 4.42
N LEU A 142 -5.15 8.08 4.45
CA LEU A 142 -5.94 8.44 5.63
C LEU A 142 -6.93 7.32 5.96
N ALA A 143 -6.94 6.87 7.21
CA ALA A 143 -8.01 6.01 7.71
C ALA A 143 -9.19 6.88 8.15
N VAL A 144 -10.27 6.88 7.37
CA VAL A 144 -11.49 7.67 7.61
C VAL A 144 -12.62 6.77 8.12
N ALA A 145 -13.78 7.34 8.46
CA ALA A 145 -14.95 6.59 8.94
C ALA A 145 -14.65 5.68 10.13
N HIS A 146 -13.96 6.21 11.14
CA HIS A 146 -13.47 5.45 12.30
C HIS A 146 -12.52 4.30 11.94
N GLY A 147 -11.85 4.39 10.79
CA GLY A 147 -10.93 3.37 10.31
C GLY A 147 -11.56 2.30 9.41
N ASN A 148 -12.86 2.39 9.13
CA ASN A 148 -13.56 1.42 8.27
C ASN A 148 -13.35 1.69 6.78
N HIS A 149 -12.75 2.82 6.40
CA HIS A 149 -12.50 3.18 5.01
C HIS A 149 -11.18 3.92 4.83
N GLY A 150 -10.59 3.80 3.64
CA GLY A 150 -9.33 4.45 3.27
C GLY A 150 -9.58 5.56 2.25
N TRP A 151 -8.97 6.73 2.46
CA TRP A 151 -8.91 7.83 1.50
C TRP A 151 -7.46 8.24 1.21
N VAL A 152 -7.25 8.86 0.05
CA VAL A 152 -6.00 9.51 -0.32
C VAL A 152 -6.13 11.03 -0.12
N LEU A 153 -5.26 11.62 0.69
CA LEU A 153 -4.96 13.04 0.65
C LEU A 153 -3.97 13.27 -0.51
N ASN A 154 -4.40 13.99 -1.53
CA ASN A 154 -3.63 14.21 -2.76
C ASN A 154 -3.26 15.69 -2.97
N GLY A 155 -3.71 16.60 -2.12
CA GLY A 155 -3.34 18.01 -2.20
C GLY A 155 -3.73 18.83 -0.99
N PHE A 156 -3.20 20.04 -0.91
CA PHE A 156 -3.51 21.02 0.13
C PHE A 156 -3.22 22.45 -0.34
N THR A 157 -3.80 23.43 0.35
CA THR A 157 -3.39 24.85 0.32
C THR A 157 -3.01 25.33 1.71
N ALA A 158 -2.04 26.25 1.80
CA ALA A 158 -1.57 26.78 3.07
C ALA A 158 -1.11 28.24 2.98
N THR A 159 -1.01 28.93 4.12
CA THR A 159 -0.62 30.34 4.18
C THR A 159 0.88 30.59 4.00
N ALA A 160 1.72 29.58 4.21
CA ALA A 160 3.17 29.62 4.04
C ALA A 160 3.67 28.24 3.57
N ASP A 161 4.89 28.16 3.04
CA ASP A 161 5.47 26.90 2.53
C ASP A 161 5.77 25.91 3.68
N PRO A 162 5.08 24.77 3.76
CA PRO A 162 5.30 23.78 4.83
C PRO A 162 6.69 23.13 4.79
N ALA A 163 7.45 23.23 3.69
CA ALA A 163 8.84 22.77 3.64
C ALA A 163 9.80 23.68 4.41
N LEU A 164 9.40 24.93 4.68
CA LEU A 164 10.28 25.95 5.26
C LEU A 164 9.91 26.32 6.70
N THR A 165 8.68 26.05 7.12
CA THR A 165 8.20 26.45 8.44
C THR A 165 7.12 25.51 8.95
N SER A 166 6.98 25.41 10.26
CA SER A 166 5.80 24.86 10.93
C SER A 166 4.76 25.92 11.26
N ASP A 167 5.07 27.20 11.10
CA ASP A 167 4.15 28.32 11.30
C ASP A 167 3.37 28.61 10.01
N PHE A 168 2.37 27.77 9.76
CA PHE A 168 1.45 27.91 8.64
C PHE A 168 0.05 27.41 9.04
N VAL A 169 -0.97 27.91 8.34
CA VAL A 169 -2.34 27.45 8.46
C VAL A 169 -2.72 26.71 7.19
N ILE A 170 -3.28 25.52 7.32
CA ILE A 170 -3.84 24.74 6.22
C ILE A 170 -5.22 25.31 5.92
N THR A 171 -5.45 25.80 4.70
CA THR A 171 -6.71 26.45 4.31
C THR A 171 -7.68 25.47 3.66
N SER A 172 -7.16 24.52 2.88
CA SER A 172 -7.96 23.43 2.29
C SER A 172 -7.11 22.19 2.02
N VAL A 173 -7.79 21.08 1.79
CA VAL A 173 -7.21 19.80 1.37
C VAL A 173 -7.94 19.29 0.14
N SER A 174 -7.26 18.52 -0.71
CA SER A 174 -7.86 17.79 -1.82
C SER A 174 -7.74 16.30 -1.55
N VAL A 175 -8.87 15.59 -1.62
CA VAL A 175 -8.97 14.17 -1.26
C VAL A 175 -9.61 13.35 -2.37
N THR A 176 -9.30 12.06 -2.36
CA THR A 176 -9.86 11.06 -3.27
C THR A 176 -10.24 9.82 -2.47
N GLY A 177 -11.51 9.41 -2.58
CA GLY A 177 -12.01 8.17 -1.99
C GLY A 177 -12.29 7.12 -3.07
N PRO A 178 -11.87 5.85 -2.89
CA PRO A 178 -11.94 4.83 -3.93
C PRO A 178 -13.32 4.19 -4.14
N LEU A 179 -14.34 4.44 -3.29
CA LEU A 179 -15.73 4.00 -3.49
C LEU A 179 -16.48 4.82 -4.54
N TRP A 180 -15.95 5.98 -4.94
CA TRP A 180 -16.62 6.80 -5.95
C TRP A 180 -16.87 6.00 -7.24
N GLY A 181 -18.10 6.06 -7.75
CA GLY A 181 -18.55 5.31 -8.91
C GLY A 181 -19.14 3.92 -8.60
N LEU A 182 -18.79 3.29 -7.48
CA LEU A 182 -19.38 2.00 -7.04
C LEU A 182 -20.55 2.20 -6.06
N GLN A 183 -20.42 3.17 -5.17
CA GLN A 183 -21.44 3.49 -4.17
C GLN A 183 -22.74 4.08 -4.78
N SER A 184 -23.79 4.18 -3.97
CA SER A 184 -25.02 4.88 -4.37
C SER A 184 -24.78 6.36 -4.67
N LYS A 185 -25.69 6.97 -5.44
CA LYS A 185 -25.69 8.42 -5.69
C LYS A 185 -25.69 9.18 -4.35
N ASN A 186 -24.76 10.12 -4.17
CA ASN A 186 -24.49 10.85 -2.92
C ASN A 186 -23.97 9.95 -1.76
N GLY A 187 -23.24 8.89 -2.08
CA GLY A 187 -22.56 8.06 -1.07
C GLY A 187 -21.42 8.78 -0.35
N TYR A 188 -20.68 8.02 0.45
CA TYR A 188 -19.66 8.55 1.36
C TYR A 188 -18.49 9.23 0.62
N ASP A 189 -18.00 8.62 -0.45
CA ASP A 189 -16.89 9.17 -1.24
C ASP A 189 -17.40 10.26 -2.18
N MET A 190 -16.66 11.34 -2.30
CA MET A 190 -16.99 12.44 -3.21
C MET A 190 -16.33 12.21 -4.58
N PRO A 191 -16.68 12.99 -5.63
CA PRO A 191 -15.90 12.97 -6.86
C PRO A 191 -14.38 13.04 -6.57
N PRO A 192 -13.53 12.30 -7.29
CA PRO A 192 -12.09 12.33 -7.08
C PRO A 192 -11.54 13.75 -7.13
N ASN A 193 -10.48 14.01 -6.35
CA ASN A 193 -9.89 15.35 -6.21
C ASN A 193 -10.83 16.42 -5.62
N THR A 194 -11.80 16.03 -4.80
CA THR A 194 -12.69 17.00 -4.14
C THR A 194 -11.91 17.82 -3.12
N THR A 195 -12.09 19.14 -3.16
CA THR A 195 -11.49 20.07 -2.20
C THR A 195 -12.40 20.27 -1.00
N LEU A 196 -11.86 20.11 0.20
CA LEU A 196 -12.52 20.28 1.48
C LEU A 196 -11.84 21.37 2.31
N THR A 197 -12.61 22.07 3.14
CA THR A 197 -12.04 22.81 4.27
C THR A 197 -11.51 21.84 5.32
N VAL A 198 -10.66 22.32 6.22
CA VAL A 198 -10.13 21.50 7.33
C VAL A 198 -11.26 20.99 8.24
N ASP A 199 -12.28 21.81 8.48
CA ASP A 199 -13.45 21.43 9.28
C ASP A 199 -14.31 20.37 8.58
N GLN A 200 -14.44 20.45 7.25
CA GLN A 200 -15.10 19.39 6.47
C GLN A 200 -14.29 18.10 6.54
N LEU A 201 -12.96 18.12 6.36
CA LEU A 201 -12.14 16.91 6.49
C LEU A 201 -12.32 16.25 7.87
N ARG A 202 -12.42 17.04 8.95
CA ARG A 202 -12.55 16.53 10.32
C ARG A 202 -13.79 15.67 10.54
N THR A 203 -14.85 15.82 9.74
CA THR A 203 -16.04 14.96 9.85
C THR A 203 -15.82 13.56 9.27
N TYR A 204 -14.83 13.39 8.39
CA TYR A 204 -14.48 12.12 7.75
C TYR A 204 -13.28 11.45 8.41
N PHE A 205 -12.21 12.22 8.61
CA PHE A 205 -10.98 11.75 9.26
C PHE A 205 -11.15 11.74 10.78
N THR A 206 -11.83 10.71 11.27
CA THR A 206 -12.18 10.52 12.67
C THR A 206 -11.23 9.54 13.36
N ARG A 207 -11.31 9.47 14.69
CA ARG A 207 -10.50 8.54 15.48
C ARG A 207 -10.86 7.09 15.15
N TRP A 208 -9.83 6.28 14.97
CA TRP A 208 -9.93 4.87 14.65
C TRP A 208 -10.60 4.09 15.80
N HIS A 209 -11.49 3.17 15.43
CA HIS A 209 -12.13 2.26 16.36
C HIS A 209 -12.59 0.97 15.69
N TYR A 210 -12.47 -0.16 16.40
CA TYR A 210 -13.03 -1.44 15.98
C TYR A 210 -13.61 -2.20 17.18
N ASP A 211 -14.94 -2.20 17.30
CA ASP A 211 -15.66 -2.79 18.46
C ASP A 211 -15.20 -4.21 18.83
N PRO A 212 -14.98 -5.15 17.88
CA PRO A 212 -14.70 -6.54 18.22
C PRO A 212 -13.33 -6.78 18.87
N LEU A 213 -12.34 -5.90 18.66
CA LEU A 213 -10.98 -6.12 19.13
C LEU A 213 -10.26 -4.79 19.40
N PRO A 214 -9.79 -4.54 20.64
CA PRO A 214 -8.99 -3.35 20.93
C PRO A 214 -7.62 -3.43 20.22
N MET A 215 -7.19 -2.32 19.64
CA MET A 215 -5.95 -2.23 18.87
C MET A 215 -5.09 -1.05 19.34
N ILE A 216 -3.77 -1.17 19.13
CA ILE A 216 -2.76 -0.16 19.51
C ILE A 216 -3.01 1.27 18.98
N TRP A 217 -3.88 1.44 17.99
CA TRP A 217 -4.19 2.73 17.36
C TRP A 217 -5.64 3.18 17.67
N ASP A 218 -6.35 2.51 18.58
CA ASP A 218 -7.65 2.97 19.07
C ASP A 218 -7.60 4.41 19.57
N ASP A 219 -8.70 5.15 19.32
CA ASP A 219 -8.87 6.54 19.73
C ASP A 219 -7.83 7.53 19.15
N THR A 220 -7.16 7.14 18.06
CA THR A 220 -6.19 7.99 17.35
C THR A 220 -6.60 8.27 15.91
N PHE A 221 -6.12 9.38 15.37
CA PHE A 221 -6.14 9.68 13.94
C PHE A 221 -5.01 8.88 13.27
N VAL A 222 -5.39 7.96 12.39
CA VAL A 222 -4.46 7.04 11.73
C VAL A 222 -4.23 7.46 10.28
N SER A 223 -2.97 7.62 9.91
CA SER A 223 -2.55 7.93 8.54
C SER A 223 -1.26 7.21 8.20
N ILE A 224 -0.97 7.08 6.92
CA ILE A 224 0.27 6.48 6.42
C ILE A 224 0.97 7.52 5.56
N GLN A 225 2.11 7.99 6.05
CA GLN A 225 2.76 9.20 5.57
C GLN A 225 4.17 8.88 5.07
N PRO A 226 4.63 9.52 3.97
CA PRO A 226 5.97 9.34 3.46
C PRO A 226 6.97 10.12 4.33
N LEU A 227 7.96 9.45 4.92
CA LEU A 227 9.02 10.16 5.64
C LEU A 227 9.87 11.03 4.70
N THR A 228 10.37 12.15 5.20
CA THR A 228 11.40 12.93 4.51
C THR A 228 12.73 12.19 4.53
N ASP A 229 13.65 12.57 3.64
CA ASP A 229 14.99 11.96 3.61
C ASP A 229 15.76 12.18 4.92
N GLU A 230 15.52 13.32 5.59
CA GLU A 230 16.08 13.62 6.91
C GLU A 230 15.50 12.74 8.02
N GLU A 231 14.18 12.48 7.98
CA GLU A 231 13.52 11.55 8.91
C GLU A 231 14.00 10.11 8.69
N LEU A 232 14.21 9.69 7.44
CA LEU A 232 14.78 8.38 7.11
C LEU A 232 16.21 8.25 7.64
N ALA A 233 17.04 9.28 7.44
CA ALA A 233 18.39 9.30 7.98
C ALA A 233 18.40 9.24 9.51
N ALA A 234 17.47 9.93 10.17
CA ALA A 234 17.31 9.90 11.62
C ALA A 234 16.86 8.50 12.12
N GLU A 235 15.93 7.84 11.43
CA GLU A 235 15.49 6.47 11.76
C GLU A 235 16.64 5.46 11.61
N ALA A 236 17.44 5.58 10.54
CA ALA A 236 18.61 4.74 10.32
C ALA A 236 19.69 4.95 11.40
N ALA A 237 19.93 6.20 11.81
CA ALA A 237 20.89 6.54 12.85
C ALA A 237 20.46 6.06 14.26
N ALA A 238 19.16 5.94 14.51
CA ALA A 238 18.63 5.43 15.78
C ALA A 238 18.76 3.90 15.93
N THR A 239 19.06 3.16 14.85
CA THR A 239 19.24 1.71 14.89
C THR A 239 20.66 1.36 15.34
N PRO A 240 20.87 0.60 16.45
CA PRO A 240 22.20 0.23 16.89
C PRO A 240 22.92 -0.65 15.84
N PRO A 241 24.25 -0.55 15.71
CA PRO A 241 24.99 -1.38 14.76
C PRO A 241 24.75 -2.87 15.08
N PRO A 242 24.68 -3.76 14.06
CA PRO A 242 24.51 -5.18 14.30
C PRO A 242 25.64 -5.68 15.20
N THR A 243 25.29 -6.44 16.24
CA THR A 243 26.30 -7.12 17.05
C THR A 243 27.06 -8.09 16.14
N PRO A 244 28.40 -8.04 16.08
CA PRO A 244 29.15 -8.97 15.23
C PRO A 244 28.76 -10.41 15.59
N ALA A 245 28.55 -11.24 14.57
CA ALA A 245 28.22 -12.65 14.77
C ALA A 245 29.29 -13.31 15.67
N PRO A 246 28.90 -14.17 16.62
CA PRO A 246 29.88 -14.85 17.47
C PRO A 246 30.85 -15.63 16.59
N THR A 247 32.15 -15.48 16.85
CA THR A 247 33.18 -16.31 16.20
C THR A 247 32.83 -17.78 16.42
N PRO A 248 32.77 -18.62 15.38
CA PRO A 248 32.46 -20.04 15.56
C PRO A 248 33.48 -20.64 16.53
N VAL A 249 32.99 -21.21 17.62
CA VAL A 249 33.82 -21.99 18.53
C VAL A 249 34.35 -23.18 17.74
N PRO A 250 35.67 -23.44 17.71
CA PRO A 250 36.20 -24.60 17.02
C PRO A 250 35.55 -25.86 17.57
N THR A 251 34.92 -26.64 16.69
CA THR A 251 34.34 -27.95 17.04
C THR A 251 35.44 -28.82 17.65
N PRO A 252 35.27 -29.35 18.87
CA PRO A 252 36.24 -30.25 19.46
C PRO A 252 36.45 -31.46 18.54
N ALA A 253 37.71 -31.84 18.33
CA ALA A 253 38.08 -32.99 17.52
C ALA A 253 37.34 -34.25 18.02
N PRO A 254 36.79 -35.08 17.12
CA PRO A 254 36.06 -36.27 17.52
C PRO A 254 36.97 -37.19 18.35
N ALA A 255 36.48 -37.60 19.52
CA ALA A 255 37.14 -38.60 20.33
C ALA A 255 37.25 -39.91 19.54
N VAL A 256 38.45 -40.47 19.45
CA VAL A 256 38.71 -41.74 18.77
C VAL A 256 37.86 -42.83 19.42
N ALA A 257 36.96 -43.45 18.64
CA ALA A 257 36.11 -44.53 19.11
C ALA A 257 36.95 -45.75 19.49
N PRO A 258 36.61 -46.47 20.57
CA PRO A 258 37.28 -47.72 20.91
C PRO A 258 37.05 -48.77 19.81
N VAL A 259 38.11 -49.51 19.49
CA VAL A 259 38.11 -50.59 18.49
C VAL A 259 37.07 -51.65 18.87
N PRO A 260 36.13 -52.02 17.96
CA PRO A 260 35.12 -53.03 18.28
C PRO A 260 35.75 -54.43 18.40
N THR A 261 35.31 -55.18 19.42
CA THR A 261 35.57 -56.61 19.60
C THR A 261 34.95 -57.39 18.43
N PRO A 262 35.66 -58.36 17.80
CA PRO A 262 35.14 -59.09 16.66
C PRO A 262 33.92 -59.94 17.05
N GLU A 263 32.86 -59.81 16.26
CA GLU A 263 31.60 -60.55 16.39
C GLU A 263 31.75 -62.00 15.85
N PRO A 264 31.16 -63.01 16.51
CA PRO A 264 31.25 -64.39 16.06
C PRO A 264 30.46 -64.64 14.75
N SER A 265 31.01 -65.52 13.93
CA SER A 265 30.52 -65.86 12.59
C SER A 265 29.09 -66.45 12.60
N PRO A 266 28.17 -65.98 11.74
CA PRO A 266 26.79 -66.47 11.72
C PRO A 266 26.67 -67.87 11.06
N PRO A 267 25.67 -68.67 11.47
CA PRO A 267 25.41 -69.99 10.90
C PRO A 267 24.86 -69.93 9.46
N PRO A 268 25.03 -70.99 8.66
CA PRO A 268 24.69 -70.99 7.24
C PRO A 268 23.18 -70.88 6.98
N ARG A 269 22.85 -70.15 5.91
CA ARG A 269 21.49 -69.83 5.46
C ARG A 269 20.79 -71.04 4.83
N PRO A 270 19.50 -71.31 5.14
CA PRO A 270 18.75 -72.38 4.48
C PRO A 270 18.38 -72.03 3.02
N THR A 271 18.36 -73.06 2.18
CA THR A 271 18.05 -73.04 0.74
C THR A 271 16.59 -72.62 0.48
N PRO A 272 16.32 -71.68 -0.44
CA PRO A 272 14.95 -71.27 -0.76
C PRO A 272 14.17 -72.34 -1.54
N ALA A 273 12.87 -72.46 -1.24
CA ALA A 273 11.91 -73.33 -1.92
C ALA A 273 11.50 -72.77 -3.31
N PRO A 274 11.08 -73.63 -4.26
CA PRO A 274 10.71 -73.19 -5.60
C PRO A 274 9.42 -72.36 -5.62
N VAL A 275 9.43 -71.32 -6.47
CA VAL A 275 8.33 -70.38 -6.70
C VAL A 275 7.23 -71.03 -7.56
N PRO A 276 5.94 -70.98 -7.17
CA PRO A 276 4.84 -71.43 -8.03
C PRO A 276 4.62 -70.49 -9.23
N THR A 277 4.44 -71.08 -10.41
CA THR A 277 4.08 -70.40 -11.67
C THR A 277 2.59 -70.06 -11.68
N GLU A 278 2.23 -68.79 -11.87
CA GLU A 278 0.83 -68.38 -12.05
C GLU A 278 0.33 -68.63 -13.48
N PRO A 279 -0.95 -69.04 -13.68
CA PRO A 279 -1.56 -69.22 -15.00
C PRO A 279 -2.02 -67.89 -15.65
N PRO A 280 -2.18 -67.85 -16.98
CA PRO A 280 -2.39 -66.61 -17.74
C PRO A 280 -3.78 -65.99 -17.58
N ALA A 281 -3.79 -64.66 -17.67
CA ALA A 281 -4.94 -63.77 -17.54
C ALA A 281 -6.05 -64.04 -18.58
N ALA A 282 -7.31 -64.01 -18.12
CA ALA A 282 -8.49 -64.09 -18.97
C ALA A 282 -8.76 -62.75 -19.70
N THR A 283 -9.12 -62.88 -20.98
CA THR A 283 -9.48 -61.83 -21.94
C THR A 283 -10.70 -61.00 -21.48
N PRO A 284 -10.73 -59.66 -21.66
CA PRO A 284 -11.90 -58.86 -21.30
C PRO A 284 -13.07 -59.10 -22.26
N SER A 285 -14.26 -59.28 -21.69
CA SER A 285 -15.53 -59.38 -22.41
C SER A 285 -16.14 -57.99 -22.61
N ALA A 286 -16.53 -57.68 -23.85
CA ALA A 286 -17.19 -56.42 -24.22
C ALA A 286 -18.55 -56.29 -23.51
N THR A 287 -18.72 -55.22 -22.73
CA THR A 287 -20.02 -54.85 -22.16
C THR A 287 -20.53 -53.57 -22.84
N ALA A 288 -21.81 -53.61 -23.16
CA ALA A 288 -22.53 -52.72 -24.07
C ALA A 288 -22.61 -51.24 -23.64
N ILE A 289 -22.77 -50.41 -24.66
CA ILE A 289 -23.06 -48.97 -24.63
C ILE A 289 -24.44 -48.73 -24.03
N PRO A 290 -24.61 -47.93 -22.94
CA PRO A 290 -25.89 -47.36 -22.61
C PRO A 290 -26.16 -46.08 -23.43
N GLU A 291 -27.39 -46.03 -23.91
CA GLU A 291 -28.16 -45.03 -24.66
C GLU A 291 -27.95 -43.55 -24.27
N PRO A 292 -27.92 -42.59 -25.22
CA PRO A 292 -27.76 -41.18 -24.92
C PRO A 292 -29.03 -40.57 -24.31
N THR A 293 -28.85 -39.90 -23.17
CA THR A 293 -29.81 -39.03 -22.47
C THR A 293 -30.38 -37.96 -23.41
N PRO A 294 -31.70 -37.68 -23.43
CA PRO A 294 -32.25 -36.59 -24.22
C PRO A 294 -31.84 -35.21 -23.67
N HIS A 295 -31.33 -34.36 -24.56
CA HIS A 295 -31.01 -32.96 -24.30
C HIS A 295 -32.29 -32.11 -24.09
N PRO A 296 -32.25 -31.08 -23.21
CA PRO A 296 -33.37 -30.15 -23.04
C PRO A 296 -33.58 -29.28 -24.28
N THR A 297 -34.84 -29.18 -24.71
CA THR A 297 -35.34 -28.28 -25.76
C THR A 297 -35.01 -26.82 -25.45
N MET A 298 -34.19 -26.18 -26.30
CA MET A 298 -34.08 -24.72 -26.33
C MET A 298 -35.18 -24.13 -27.21
N THR A 299 -35.95 -23.21 -26.63
CA THR A 299 -36.91 -22.34 -27.32
C THR A 299 -36.17 -21.37 -28.25
N PRO A 300 -36.57 -21.19 -29.53
CA PRO A 300 -35.94 -20.20 -30.40
C PRO A 300 -36.43 -18.77 -30.12
N PRO A 301 -35.60 -17.73 -30.37
CA PRO A 301 -36.00 -16.32 -30.34
C PRO A 301 -36.74 -15.92 -31.64
N PRO A 302 -37.50 -14.81 -31.65
CA PRO A 302 -38.20 -14.35 -32.85
C PRO A 302 -37.25 -13.78 -33.92
N GLU A 303 -37.51 -14.17 -35.17
CA GLU A 303 -36.88 -13.64 -36.39
C GLU A 303 -37.18 -12.15 -36.60
N THR A 304 -36.13 -11.34 -36.77
CA THR A 304 -36.17 -10.13 -37.60
C THR A 304 -35.52 -10.46 -38.94
N ALA A 305 -36.34 -10.55 -39.99
CA ALA A 305 -35.87 -10.64 -41.37
C ALA A 305 -35.60 -9.23 -41.93
N LEU A 306 -34.34 -9.00 -42.27
CA LEU A 306 -33.86 -7.96 -43.19
C LEU A 306 -34.13 -8.40 -44.63
N GLY A 307 -34.46 -7.45 -45.52
CA GLY A 307 -34.28 -7.67 -46.95
C GLY A 307 -34.85 -6.56 -47.83
N GLY A 308 -33.97 -5.87 -48.57
CA GLY A 308 -34.35 -5.20 -49.82
C GLY A 308 -33.65 -3.87 -50.09
N ALA A 309 -32.57 -3.92 -50.86
CA ALA A 309 -31.70 -2.83 -51.26
C ALA A 309 -32.18 -2.04 -52.50
N ALA A 310 -31.37 -1.05 -52.89
CA ALA A 310 -31.41 -0.17 -54.08
C ALA A 310 -32.39 1.01 -53.96
N GLY A 311 -32.09 2.25 -54.34
CA GLY A 311 -31.00 2.83 -55.12
C GLY A 311 -31.52 4.14 -55.74
N ALA A 312 -30.63 5.12 -55.91
CA ALA A 312 -30.76 6.31 -56.77
C ALA A 312 -31.64 7.52 -56.34
N ALA A 313 -30.93 8.66 -56.26
CA ALA A 313 -31.27 9.98 -56.82
C ALA A 313 -32.38 10.86 -56.18
N SER A 314 -31.94 12.00 -55.64
CA SER A 314 -32.67 13.29 -55.64
C SER A 314 -33.00 13.75 -57.09
N PRO A 315 -33.86 14.78 -57.35
CA PRO A 315 -34.33 15.83 -56.43
C PRO A 315 -35.81 16.28 -56.58
N THR A 316 -36.12 17.35 -55.84
CA THR A 316 -37.06 18.46 -56.14
C THR A 316 -38.56 18.37 -55.82
N ALA A 317 -38.99 19.45 -55.15
CA ALA A 317 -40.23 20.22 -55.33
C ALA A 317 -41.44 19.93 -54.40
N ALA A 318 -41.68 20.90 -53.51
CA ALA A 318 -43.00 21.43 -53.11
C ALA A 318 -43.84 21.81 -54.37
N PRO A 319 -45.17 22.07 -54.33
CA PRO A 319 -45.92 22.68 -53.22
C PRO A 319 -47.38 22.22 -53.01
N ALA A 320 -47.96 22.61 -51.87
CA ALA A 320 -49.23 23.34 -51.69
C ALA A 320 -49.63 23.32 -50.21
#